data_AF-A0A838FZD3-F1
#
_entry.id   AF-A0A838FZD3-F1
#
_cell.length_a   1.000
_cell.length_b   1.000
_cell.length_c   1.000
_cell.angle_alpha   90.00
_cell.angle_beta   90.00
_cell.angle_gamma   90.00
#
_symmetry.space_group_name_H-M   'P 1'
#
loop_
_entity.id
_entity.type
_entity.pdbx_description
1 polymer ?
#
loop_
_entity_poly.entity_id
_entity_poly.type
_entity_poly.pdbx_seq_one_letter_code
_entity_poly.pdbx_strand_id
1 'polypeptide(L)'
;MGKRHYRSAVAMAAATAAAFSVAGPTSASPSTNSAAVKASTSGFDSSSNARERKGYYDARQVAAAGQTVASGKALKGPAGARVGALRTAIGPDAVVDIDPLTGTPANVASQDGFLTGRSSAPAKQVALSYVRRHLTDLGLRKGDLATLRLRKAYVDVIGTHHLSWTQSVRGVTVFGNGLEAHVTKAGELIAIQGSPVAGLGGLTSGKSNSPQLSAAAARIAAAQDVGGSADSGAVQRASRSAGTSVWSNGDRAELVWFATPSGTRLGWSTYTQAGDSLDYSHVIDAATGAVLYRRDLVSNDRGDAKVYDYYPGASRGGDPKQVNFFRRDWLNRSADWLTGTNASAWADLDDDNSVGDNEKTPVPGTANRAQFNLVRFNGSNDLCSNKFIC
;
A
#
# COMPACT_ATOMS: atom_id res chain seq x y z
N MET A 1 47.26 28.30 -17.02
CA MET A 1 45.93 28.70 -16.51
C MET A 1 44.91 27.65 -16.90
N GLY A 2 44.49 26.84 -15.94
CA GLY A 2 43.63 25.66 -16.16
C GLY A 2 42.15 26.03 -16.31
N LYS A 3 41.49 25.46 -17.32
CA LYS A 3 40.04 25.53 -17.49
C LYS A 3 39.40 24.42 -16.65
N ARG A 4 38.68 24.80 -15.59
CA ARG A 4 37.84 23.90 -14.80
C ARG A 4 36.53 23.68 -15.55
N HIS A 5 36.25 22.44 -15.90
CA HIS A 5 34.94 21.99 -16.37
C HIS A 5 34.02 21.82 -15.15
N TYR A 6 32.95 22.60 -15.07
CA TYR A 6 31.85 22.36 -14.14
C TYR A 6 30.97 21.24 -14.71
N ARG A 7 30.98 20.07 -14.05
CA ARG A 7 29.97 19.03 -14.25
C ARG A 7 28.77 19.38 -13.36
N SER A 8 27.64 19.70 -13.98
CA SER A 8 26.37 19.89 -13.29
C SER A 8 25.87 18.54 -12.78
N ALA A 9 25.92 18.33 -11.46
CA ALA A 9 25.22 17.22 -10.81
C ALA A 9 23.74 17.58 -10.73
N VAL A 10 22.91 16.91 -11.53
CA VAL A 10 21.45 16.97 -11.40
C VAL A 10 21.06 15.97 -10.31
N ALA A 11 20.82 16.46 -9.10
CA ALA A 11 20.22 15.65 -8.04
C ALA A 11 18.74 15.43 -8.40
N MET A 12 18.38 14.21 -8.81
CA MET A 12 16.97 13.83 -8.93
C MET A 12 16.39 13.62 -7.53
N ALA A 13 15.64 14.61 -7.04
CA ALA A 13 14.72 14.40 -5.93
C ALA A 13 13.50 13.62 -6.44
N ALA A 14 13.39 12.35 -6.04
CA ALA A 14 12.19 11.57 -6.27
C ALA A 14 11.05 12.12 -5.40
N ALA A 15 10.16 12.91 -6.01
CA ALA A 15 8.93 13.36 -5.36
C ALA A 15 7.94 12.20 -5.29
N THR A 16 7.65 11.73 -4.09
CA THR A 16 6.60 10.73 -3.83
C THR A 16 5.23 11.36 -3.97
N ALA A 17 4.56 11.12 -5.11
CA ALA A 17 3.14 11.42 -5.26
C ALA A 17 2.31 10.39 -4.48
N ALA A 18 1.67 10.83 -3.40
CA ALA A 18 0.76 10.02 -2.60
C ALA A 18 -0.59 9.86 -3.31
N ALA A 19 -0.79 8.73 -3.99
CA ALA A 19 -2.10 8.36 -4.53
C ALA A 19 -2.88 7.50 -3.50
N PHE A 20 -3.95 8.04 -2.93
CA PHE A 20 -4.91 7.30 -2.13
C PHE A 20 -5.52 6.16 -2.96
N SER A 21 -5.10 4.93 -2.68
CA SER A 21 -5.85 3.72 -3.02
C SER A 21 -5.67 2.76 -1.85
N VAL A 22 -6.72 2.01 -1.49
CA VAL A 22 -6.64 0.89 -0.54
C VAL A 22 -5.56 -0.06 -1.06
N ALA A 23 -4.36 0.05 -0.51
CA ALA A 23 -3.14 -0.58 -0.98
C ALA A 23 -2.60 -1.51 0.10
N GLY A 24 -2.35 -2.76 -0.29
CA GLY A 24 -1.45 -3.63 0.47
C GLY A 24 -0.08 -2.95 0.64
N PRO A 25 0.63 -3.20 1.74
CA PRO A 25 1.76 -2.38 2.14
C PRO A 25 2.95 -2.57 1.19
N THR A 26 3.47 -1.46 0.67
CA THR A 26 4.88 -1.32 0.27
C THR A 26 5.70 -1.18 1.55
N SER A 27 6.57 -2.15 1.83
CA SER A 27 7.49 -2.12 2.97
C SER A 27 8.62 -1.11 2.71
N ALA A 28 8.58 0.05 3.35
CA ALA A 28 9.75 0.92 3.45
C ALA A 28 10.59 0.47 4.65
N SER A 29 11.78 -0.07 4.40
CA SER A 29 12.78 -0.33 5.45
C SER A 29 13.44 0.99 5.88
N PRO A 30 13.63 1.24 7.18
CA PRO A 30 14.27 2.46 7.65
C PRO A 30 15.78 2.43 7.37
N SER A 31 16.28 3.44 6.67
CA SER A 31 17.72 3.72 6.57
C SER A 31 18.27 4.12 7.94
N THR A 32 19.29 3.41 8.40
CA THR A 32 20.05 3.71 9.61
C THR A 32 20.85 5.00 9.45
N ASN A 33 20.41 6.09 10.05
CA ASN A 33 21.28 7.16 10.52
C ASN A 33 20.93 7.48 11.97
N SER A 34 21.80 7.03 12.86
CA SER A 34 21.74 7.26 14.29
C SER A 34 22.03 8.73 14.61
N ALA A 35 21.00 9.48 14.91
CA ALA A 35 21.06 10.58 15.88
C ALA A 35 19.89 10.36 16.83
N ALA A 36 20.20 9.90 18.05
CA ALA A 36 19.22 9.59 19.08
C ALA A 36 18.51 10.88 19.55
N VAL A 37 17.36 11.18 18.94
CA VAL A 37 16.39 12.10 19.54
C VAL A 37 15.65 11.32 20.62
N LYS A 38 15.96 11.61 21.89
CA LYS A 38 15.16 11.15 23.03
C LYS A 38 13.71 11.54 22.79
N ALA A 39 12.86 10.56 22.52
CA ALA A 39 11.41 10.75 22.51
C ALA A 39 10.98 11.09 23.94
N SER A 40 10.67 12.36 24.20
CA SER A 40 9.94 12.74 25.40
C SER A 40 8.55 12.12 25.30
N THR A 41 8.27 11.16 26.17
CA THR A 41 6.94 10.61 26.42
C THR A 41 6.00 11.74 26.82
N SER A 42 5.23 12.28 25.88
CA SER A 42 4.04 13.05 26.22
C SER A 42 3.01 12.04 26.70
N GLY A 43 2.77 12.03 28.01
CA GLY A 43 1.72 11.24 28.63
C GLY A 43 0.38 11.70 28.08
N PHE A 44 -0.22 10.89 27.21
CA PHE A 44 -1.62 11.03 26.88
C PHE A 44 -2.42 10.24 27.92
N ASP A 45 -3.05 10.98 28.82
CA ASP A 45 -4.04 10.45 29.74
C ASP A 45 -5.25 9.98 28.92
N SER A 46 -5.41 8.66 28.83
CA SER A 46 -6.51 7.98 28.17
C SER A 46 -7.62 7.72 29.18
N SER A 47 -8.46 8.72 29.43
CA SER A 47 -9.80 8.52 30.01
C SER A 47 -10.81 8.52 28.85
N SER A 48 -11.74 7.58 28.66
CA SER A 48 -12.29 6.53 29.53
C SER A 48 -12.98 5.47 28.64
N ASN A 49 -12.95 4.20 29.05
CA ASN A 49 -13.74 3.05 28.55
C ASN A 49 -13.58 2.52 27.10
N ALA A 50 -12.69 3.06 26.26
CA ALA A 50 -12.38 2.40 24.99
C ALA A 50 -11.46 1.19 25.23
N ARG A 51 -11.88 -0.02 24.84
CA ARG A 51 -11.00 -1.20 24.77
C ARG A 51 -9.74 -0.80 23.99
N GLU A 52 -8.56 -1.19 24.48
CA GLU A 52 -7.28 -0.89 23.83
C GLU A 52 -7.33 -1.28 22.34
N ARG A 53 -7.12 -0.30 21.44
CA ARG A 53 -7.21 -0.52 20.00
C ARG A 53 -6.10 -1.47 19.58
N LYS A 54 -6.47 -2.66 19.08
CA LYS A 54 -5.46 -3.64 18.65
C LYS A 54 -4.67 -3.09 17.48
N GLY A 55 -3.35 -3.08 17.61
CA GLY A 55 -2.42 -2.62 16.57
C GLY A 55 -2.18 -3.64 15.46
N TYR A 56 -1.16 -3.35 14.64
CA TYR A 56 -0.69 -4.19 13.54
C TYR A 56 -0.33 -5.60 14.00
N TYR A 57 -0.68 -6.60 13.18
CA TYR A 57 -0.22 -7.97 13.34
C TYR A 57 -0.03 -8.61 11.96
N ASP A 58 1.02 -9.41 11.80
CA ASP A 58 1.29 -10.16 10.57
C ASP A 58 2.04 -11.44 10.89
N ALA A 59 1.42 -12.59 10.61
CA ALA A 59 1.98 -13.92 10.85
C ALA A 59 3.24 -14.21 10.01
N ARG A 60 3.58 -13.34 9.05
CA ARG A 60 4.83 -13.38 8.29
C ARG A 60 6.00 -12.80 9.07
N GLN A 61 5.73 -11.88 10.00
CA GLN A 61 6.78 -11.26 10.79
C GLN A 61 7.28 -12.24 11.85
N VAL A 62 8.53 -12.67 11.68
CA VAL A 62 9.31 -13.28 12.76
C VAL A 62 9.75 -12.16 13.71
N ALA A 63 9.94 -12.44 15.00
CA ALA A 63 10.51 -11.46 15.93
C ALA A 63 11.83 -10.87 15.36
N ALA A 64 12.13 -9.60 15.63
CA ALA A 64 13.25 -8.87 15.01
C ALA A 64 14.60 -9.62 15.05
N ALA A 65 14.90 -10.31 16.16
CA ALA A 65 16.10 -11.15 16.27
C ALA A 65 16.10 -12.34 15.30
N GLY A 66 14.93 -12.94 15.05
CA GLY A 66 14.74 -13.99 14.05
C GLY A 66 14.84 -13.50 12.61
N GLN A 67 14.48 -12.23 12.34
CA GLN A 67 14.61 -11.63 11.00
C GLN A 67 16.06 -11.43 10.58
N THR A 68 16.93 -10.97 11.48
CA THR A 68 18.38 -10.81 11.19
C THR A 68 19.03 -12.16 10.90
N VAL A 69 18.68 -13.19 11.67
CA VAL A 69 19.19 -14.56 11.45
C VAL A 69 18.63 -15.15 10.14
N ALA A 70 17.34 -14.98 9.86
CA ALA A 70 16.72 -15.45 8.62
C ALA A 70 17.30 -14.74 7.38
N SER A 71 17.49 -13.42 7.45
CA SER A 71 18.09 -12.63 6.37
C SER A 71 19.56 -13.01 6.15
N GLY A 72 20.34 -13.17 7.22
CA GLY A 72 21.72 -13.65 7.14
C GLY A 72 21.83 -15.06 6.58
N LYS A 73 20.88 -15.94 6.88
CA LYS A 73 20.81 -17.30 6.31
C LYS A 73 20.40 -17.28 4.83
N ALA A 74 19.44 -16.43 4.45
CA ALA A 74 19.02 -16.25 3.06
C ALA A 74 20.19 -15.75 2.18
N LEU A 75 20.95 -14.78 2.68
CA LEU A 75 22.15 -14.24 2.01
C LEU A 75 23.32 -15.23 1.94
N LYS A 76 23.39 -16.22 2.81
CA LYS A 76 24.37 -17.33 2.71
C LYS A 76 23.89 -18.47 1.81
N GLY A 77 22.62 -18.46 1.40
CA GLY A 77 22.02 -19.46 0.53
C GLY A 77 21.93 -19.02 -0.94
N PRO A 78 21.11 -19.70 -1.74
CA PRO A 78 20.92 -19.38 -3.16
C PRO A 78 20.48 -17.93 -3.43
N ALA A 79 19.84 -17.26 -2.47
CA ALA A 79 19.46 -15.86 -2.61
C ALA A 79 20.68 -14.92 -2.60
N GLY A 80 21.73 -15.21 -1.85
CA GLY A 80 22.97 -14.42 -1.87
C GLY A 80 23.69 -14.48 -3.22
N ALA A 81 23.77 -15.67 -3.82
CA ALA A 81 24.34 -15.83 -5.17
C ALA A 81 23.55 -15.04 -6.21
N ARG A 82 22.22 -15.04 -6.11
CA ARG A 82 21.33 -14.24 -6.95
C ARG A 82 21.52 -12.73 -6.77
N VAL A 83 21.65 -12.25 -5.53
CA VAL A 83 21.99 -10.85 -5.24
C VAL A 83 23.32 -10.47 -5.88
N GLY A 84 24.34 -11.32 -5.77
CA GLY A 84 25.63 -11.12 -6.43
C GLY A 84 25.50 -11.04 -7.95
N ALA A 85 24.73 -11.93 -8.58
CA ALA A 85 24.49 -11.92 -10.02
C ALA A 85 23.78 -10.63 -10.48
N LEU A 86 22.74 -10.19 -9.76
CA LEU A 86 22.03 -8.94 -10.05
C LEU A 86 22.96 -7.72 -9.92
N ARG A 87 23.76 -7.65 -8.85
CA ARG A 87 24.72 -6.56 -8.66
C ARG A 87 25.77 -6.53 -9.77
N THR A 88 26.30 -7.68 -10.18
CA THR A 88 27.23 -7.78 -11.31
C THR A 88 26.59 -7.35 -12.63
N ALA A 89 25.33 -7.72 -12.87
CA ALA A 89 24.61 -7.38 -14.10
C ALA A 89 24.23 -5.89 -14.19
N ILE A 90 23.93 -5.26 -13.06
CA ILE A 90 23.49 -3.85 -12.99
C ILE A 90 24.69 -2.90 -12.88
N GLY A 91 25.71 -3.26 -12.09
CA GLY A 91 26.89 -2.44 -11.84
C GLY A 91 27.06 -2.00 -10.37
N PRO A 92 28.05 -1.15 -10.09
CA PRO A 92 28.45 -0.78 -8.72
C PRO A 92 27.35 -0.06 -7.93
N ASP A 93 26.42 0.62 -8.62
CA ASP A 93 25.35 1.41 -8.00
C ASP A 93 24.05 0.60 -7.79
N ALA A 94 24.13 -0.72 -7.92
CA ALA A 94 22.97 -1.60 -7.79
C ALA A 94 22.43 -1.65 -6.35
N VAL A 95 21.15 -1.35 -6.19
CA VAL A 95 20.38 -1.60 -4.97
C VAL A 95 19.58 -2.88 -5.16
N VAL A 96 19.86 -3.88 -4.33
CA VAL A 96 19.15 -5.16 -4.35
C VAL A 96 18.78 -5.54 -2.93
N ASP A 97 17.48 -5.49 -2.64
CA ASP A 97 16.87 -5.90 -1.38
C ASP A 97 16.06 -7.16 -1.61
N ILE A 98 16.27 -8.17 -0.76
CA ILE A 98 15.53 -9.44 -0.83
C ILE A 98 14.50 -9.48 0.30
N ASP A 99 13.28 -9.88 -0.05
CA ASP A 99 12.27 -10.17 0.96
C ASP A 99 12.56 -11.52 1.62
N PRO A 100 12.73 -11.57 2.96
CA PRO A 100 13.16 -12.78 3.65
C PRO A 100 12.11 -13.89 3.65
N LEU A 101 10.84 -13.56 3.41
CA LEU A 101 9.75 -14.54 3.35
C LEU A 101 9.74 -15.27 1.99
N THR A 102 9.84 -14.51 0.90
CA THR A 102 9.69 -15.02 -0.47
C THR A 102 11.03 -15.42 -1.10
N GLY A 103 12.14 -14.86 -0.61
CA GLY A 103 13.47 -15.08 -1.17
C GLY A 103 13.65 -14.50 -2.57
N THR A 104 12.72 -13.63 -2.99
CA THR A 104 12.75 -12.85 -4.24
C THR A 104 12.97 -11.36 -3.91
N PRO A 105 13.36 -10.54 -4.90
CA PRO A 105 13.63 -9.14 -4.64
C PRO A 105 12.39 -8.35 -4.20
N ALA A 106 12.54 -7.66 -3.06
CA ALA A 106 11.65 -6.57 -2.67
C ALA A 106 11.93 -5.32 -3.51
N ASN A 107 13.20 -5.11 -3.87
CA ASN A 107 13.65 -3.97 -4.65
C ASN A 107 14.91 -4.33 -5.45
N VAL A 108 14.88 -4.00 -6.75
CA VAL A 108 16.02 -4.01 -7.66
C VAL A 108 16.02 -2.69 -8.38
N ALA A 109 17.05 -1.89 -8.21
CA ALA A 109 17.22 -0.59 -8.84
C ALA A 109 18.71 -0.25 -9.03
N SER A 110 19.00 0.86 -9.70
CA SER A 110 20.33 1.48 -9.72
C SER A 110 20.23 2.88 -9.10
N GLN A 111 21.21 3.29 -8.29
CA GLN A 111 21.26 4.65 -7.72
C GLN A 111 21.68 5.69 -8.75
N ASP A 112 22.46 5.29 -9.75
CA ASP A 112 23.01 6.18 -10.79
C ASP A 112 22.66 5.66 -12.19
N GLY A 113 21.37 5.38 -12.43
CA GLY A 113 20.89 5.03 -13.76
C GLY A 113 19.65 4.15 -13.77
N PHE A 114 19.53 3.34 -14.83
CA PHE A 114 18.38 2.50 -15.12
C PHE A 114 18.80 1.04 -15.32
N LEU A 115 17.89 0.11 -15.05
CA LEU A 115 18.08 -1.33 -15.27
C LEU A 115 18.14 -1.72 -16.76
N THR A 116 17.66 -0.84 -17.64
CA THR A 116 17.74 -1.01 -19.09
C THR A 116 18.10 0.30 -19.76
N GLY A 117 18.67 0.22 -20.96
CA GLY A 117 18.72 1.38 -21.86
C GLY A 117 17.34 1.75 -22.42
N ARG A 118 17.33 2.82 -23.22
CA ARG A 118 16.13 3.36 -23.90
C ARG A 118 15.44 2.34 -24.78
N SER A 119 14.12 2.46 -24.89
CA SER A 119 13.29 1.61 -25.73
C SER A 119 12.04 2.34 -26.21
N SER A 120 11.57 2.02 -27.41
CA SER A 120 10.25 2.43 -27.91
C SER A 120 9.16 1.39 -27.63
N ALA A 121 9.49 0.26 -27.00
CA ALA A 121 8.53 -0.77 -26.67
C ALA A 121 7.55 -0.29 -25.58
N PRO A 122 6.31 -0.81 -25.54
CA PRO A 122 5.38 -0.50 -24.46
C PRO A 122 5.98 -0.80 -23.08
N ALA A 123 5.76 0.06 -22.09
CA ALA A 123 6.33 -0.06 -20.73
C ALA A 123 6.13 -1.46 -20.12
N LYS A 124 4.94 -2.05 -20.30
CA LYS A 124 4.62 -3.42 -19.88
C LYS A 124 5.57 -4.46 -20.49
N GLN A 125 5.91 -4.29 -21.77
CA GLN A 125 6.82 -5.18 -22.49
C GLN A 125 8.26 -4.97 -22.05
N VAL A 126 8.70 -3.73 -21.81
CA VAL A 126 10.04 -3.42 -21.26
C VAL A 126 10.23 -4.16 -19.93
N ALA A 127 9.30 -3.96 -18.99
CA ALA A 127 9.33 -4.57 -17.66
C ALA A 127 9.32 -6.11 -17.73
N LEU A 128 8.33 -6.72 -18.39
CA LEU A 128 8.23 -8.19 -18.43
C LEU A 128 9.34 -8.85 -19.26
N SER A 129 9.95 -8.15 -20.23
CA SER A 129 11.11 -8.67 -20.95
C SER A 129 12.36 -8.66 -20.08
N TYR A 130 12.55 -7.63 -19.25
CA TYR A 130 13.61 -7.62 -18.24
C TYR A 130 13.44 -8.79 -17.26
N VAL A 131 12.24 -8.95 -16.67
CA VAL A 131 11.97 -10.07 -15.74
C VAL A 131 12.21 -11.43 -16.40
N ARG A 132 11.78 -11.63 -17.66
CA ARG A 132 12.02 -12.88 -18.40
C ARG A 132 13.50 -13.21 -18.57
N ARG A 133 14.34 -12.21 -18.85
CA ARG A 133 15.79 -12.40 -19.02
C ARG A 133 16.49 -12.69 -17.70
N HIS A 134 15.97 -12.16 -16.60
CA HIS A 134 16.58 -12.28 -15.27
C HIS A 134 15.81 -13.21 -14.32
N LEU A 135 15.01 -14.16 -14.82
CA LEU A 135 14.17 -15.01 -13.97
C LEU A 135 14.97 -15.69 -12.85
N THR A 136 16.07 -16.36 -13.21
CA THR A 136 16.93 -17.06 -12.25
C THR A 136 17.53 -16.10 -11.22
N ASP A 137 17.98 -14.92 -11.65
CA ASP A 137 18.59 -13.90 -10.80
C ASP A 137 17.55 -13.27 -9.85
N LEU A 138 16.30 -13.15 -10.30
CA LEU A 138 15.17 -12.69 -9.50
C LEU A 138 14.58 -13.80 -8.61
N GLY A 139 15.11 -15.02 -8.67
CA GLY A 139 14.59 -16.18 -7.93
C GLY A 139 13.25 -16.69 -8.43
N LEU A 140 12.86 -16.30 -9.64
CA LEU A 140 11.60 -16.63 -10.28
C LEU A 140 11.74 -17.77 -11.29
N ARG A 141 10.61 -18.39 -11.63
CA ARG A 141 10.49 -19.42 -12.65
C ARG A 141 9.61 -18.93 -13.79
N LYS A 142 9.75 -19.55 -14.97
CA LYS A 142 8.90 -19.24 -16.14
C LYS A 142 7.41 -19.35 -15.82
N GLY A 143 7.02 -20.33 -14.99
CA GLY A 143 5.64 -20.52 -14.54
C GLY A 143 5.08 -19.35 -13.70
N ASP A 144 5.94 -18.61 -12.98
CA ASP A 144 5.48 -17.50 -12.13
C ASP A 144 4.96 -16.33 -12.97
N LEU A 145 5.50 -16.12 -14.17
CA LEU A 145 5.00 -15.10 -15.09
C LEU A 145 3.54 -15.31 -15.50
N ALA A 146 3.08 -16.57 -15.57
CA ALA A 146 1.68 -16.88 -15.89
C ALA A 146 0.72 -16.56 -14.73
N THR A 147 1.26 -16.37 -13.52
CA THR A 147 0.48 -15.99 -12.34
C THR A 147 0.25 -14.47 -12.26
N LEU A 148 1.07 -13.67 -12.95
CA LEU A 148 0.97 -12.20 -12.88
C LEU A 148 -0.29 -11.68 -13.59
N ARG A 149 -1.07 -10.87 -12.87
CA ARG A 149 -2.27 -10.17 -13.35
C ARG A 149 -2.07 -8.68 -13.15
N LEU A 150 -2.10 -7.92 -14.24
CA LEU A 150 -1.91 -6.47 -14.17
C LEU A 150 -3.08 -5.88 -13.39
N ARG A 151 -2.77 -5.23 -12.27
CA ARG A 151 -3.74 -4.67 -11.32
C ARG A 151 -3.86 -3.16 -11.46
N LYS A 152 -2.76 -2.47 -11.77
CA LYS A 152 -2.76 -1.02 -12.02
C LYS A 152 -1.71 -0.65 -13.06
N ALA A 153 -2.06 0.27 -13.94
CA ALA A 153 -1.15 0.92 -14.87
C ALA A 153 -1.56 2.39 -15.00
N TYR A 154 -0.63 3.31 -14.78
CA TYR A 154 -0.86 4.75 -14.95
C TYR A 154 0.44 5.46 -15.30
N VAL A 155 0.34 6.71 -15.76
CA VAL A 155 1.47 7.57 -16.09
C VAL A 155 1.46 8.76 -15.14
N ASP A 156 2.61 9.10 -14.56
CA ASP A 156 2.75 10.29 -13.72
C ASP A 156 2.94 11.58 -14.56
N VAL A 157 3.01 12.73 -13.89
CA VAL A 157 3.15 14.05 -14.53
C VAL A 157 4.46 14.23 -15.32
N ILE A 158 5.51 13.48 -14.99
CA ILE A 158 6.80 13.55 -15.70
C ILE A 158 6.93 12.50 -16.81
N GLY A 159 5.90 11.67 -17.01
CA GLY A 159 5.80 10.68 -18.07
C GLY A 159 6.30 9.28 -17.68
N THR A 160 6.49 9.00 -16.39
CA THR A 160 6.86 7.66 -15.91
C THR A 160 5.63 6.75 -15.91
N HIS A 161 5.74 5.59 -16.55
CA HIS A 161 4.74 4.54 -16.47
C HIS A 161 4.95 3.70 -15.21
N HIS A 162 3.95 3.67 -14.33
CA HIS A 162 3.93 2.80 -13.15
C HIS A 162 3.01 1.61 -13.40
N LEU A 163 3.54 0.41 -13.16
CA LEU A 163 2.86 -0.85 -13.42
C LEU A 163 2.90 -1.69 -12.14
N SER A 164 1.75 -2.21 -11.72
CA SER A 164 1.64 -3.10 -10.57
C SER A 164 0.82 -4.33 -10.96
N TRP A 165 1.39 -5.51 -10.72
CA TRP A 165 0.77 -6.82 -10.94
C TRP A 165 0.59 -7.52 -9.61
N THR A 166 -0.56 -8.17 -9.43
CA THR A 166 -0.74 -9.17 -8.39
C THR A 166 -0.42 -10.56 -8.95
N GLN A 167 -0.16 -11.54 -8.08
CA GLN A 167 -0.14 -12.93 -8.49
C GLN A 167 -1.48 -13.60 -8.20
N SER A 168 -1.93 -14.45 -9.12
CA SER A 168 -3.13 -15.26 -8.94
C SER A 168 -2.89 -16.67 -9.48
N VAL A 169 -3.39 -17.66 -8.76
CA VAL A 169 -3.35 -19.06 -9.16
C VAL A 169 -4.67 -19.73 -8.75
N ARG A 170 -5.23 -20.54 -9.65
CA ARG A 170 -6.52 -21.23 -9.42
C ARG A 170 -7.66 -20.28 -9.01
N GLY A 171 -7.68 -19.08 -9.61
CA GLY A 171 -8.71 -18.06 -9.38
C GLY A 171 -8.58 -17.29 -8.07
N VAL A 172 -7.50 -17.51 -7.29
CA VAL A 172 -7.30 -16.89 -5.97
C VAL A 172 -6.04 -16.02 -6.01
N THR A 173 -6.18 -14.76 -5.59
CA THR A 173 -5.10 -13.76 -5.57
C THR A 173 -4.18 -13.97 -4.38
N VAL A 174 -2.87 -13.71 -4.53
CA VAL A 174 -1.92 -13.68 -3.42
C VAL A 174 -2.02 -12.34 -2.70
N PHE A 175 -2.18 -12.37 -1.38
CA PHE A 175 -2.25 -11.17 -0.55
C PHE A 175 -0.87 -10.54 -0.36
N GLY A 176 -0.74 -9.26 -0.71
CA GLY A 176 0.41 -8.44 -0.35
C GLY A 176 1.73 -8.80 -1.05
N ASN A 177 1.70 -9.58 -2.12
CA ASN A 177 2.86 -9.92 -2.94
C ASN A 177 2.51 -9.79 -4.43
N GLY A 178 3.51 -9.40 -5.24
CA GLY A 178 3.29 -9.13 -6.65
C GLY A 178 4.57 -8.72 -7.36
N LEU A 179 4.40 -8.02 -8.48
CA LEU A 179 5.50 -7.40 -9.20
C LEU A 179 5.14 -5.93 -9.43
N GLU A 180 6.07 -5.03 -9.22
CA GLU A 180 5.93 -3.63 -9.60
C GLU A 180 7.10 -3.22 -10.49
N ALA A 181 6.82 -2.34 -11.45
CA ALA A 181 7.82 -1.82 -12.36
C ALA A 181 7.52 -0.37 -12.72
N HIS A 182 8.59 0.40 -12.90
CA HIS A 182 8.52 1.80 -13.29
C HIS A 182 9.38 2.04 -14.52
N VAL A 183 8.81 2.62 -15.57
CA VAL A 183 9.48 2.81 -16.85
C VAL A 183 9.41 4.29 -17.23
N THR A 184 10.54 4.90 -17.52
CA THR A 184 10.59 6.32 -17.93
C THR A 184 9.84 6.55 -19.23
N LYS A 185 9.53 7.81 -19.55
CA LYS A 185 9.00 8.21 -20.86
C LYS A 185 9.88 7.79 -22.05
N ALA A 186 11.17 7.55 -21.83
CA ALA A 186 12.12 7.11 -22.85
C ALA A 186 12.26 5.58 -22.92
N GLY A 187 11.43 4.83 -22.17
CA GLY A 187 11.41 3.38 -22.15
C GLY A 187 12.51 2.72 -21.34
N GLU A 188 13.12 3.44 -20.40
CA GLU A 188 14.17 2.92 -19.51
C GLU A 188 13.52 2.37 -18.24
N LEU A 189 13.89 1.16 -17.83
CA LEU A 189 13.36 0.54 -16.62
C LEU A 189 14.07 1.07 -15.38
N ILE A 190 13.33 1.72 -14.47
CA ILE A 190 13.87 2.32 -13.25
C ILE A 190 14.11 1.25 -12.18
N ALA A 191 13.08 0.45 -11.89
CA ALA A 191 13.11 -0.53 -10.82
C ALA A 191 12.17 -1.72 -11.06
N ILE A 192 12.48 -2.83 -10.38
CA ILE A 192 11.60 -3.99 -10.19
C ILE A 192 11.40 -4.22 -8.69
N GLN A 193 10.15 -4.31 -8.25
CA GLN A 193 9.79 -4.38 -6.83
C GLN A 193 8.64 -5.38 -6.58
N GLY A 194 8.24 -5.55 -5.32
CA GLY A 194 6.97 -6.19 -4.93
C GLY A 194 7.05 -7.60 -4.37
N SER A 195 8.24 -8.21 -4.29
CA SER A 195 8.47 -9.51 -3.63
C SER A 195 7.55 -10.63 -4.14
N PRO A 196 7.59 -10.97 -5.43
CA PRO A 196 6.72 -12.02 -5.98
C PRO A 196 7.02 -13.37 -5.33
N VAL A 197 5.98 -14.14 -5.00
CA VAL A 197 6.09 -15.51 -4.52
C VAL A 197 6.56 -16.42 -5.66
N ALA A 198 7.78 -16.94 -5.53
CA ALA A 198 8.36 -17.88 -6.48
C ALA A 198 7.73 -19.28 -6.38
N GLY A 199 7.53 -19.94 -7.53
CA GLY A 199 6.98 -21.29 -7.59
C GLY A 199 5.54 -21.42 -7.09
N LEU A 200 4.74 -20.35 -7.18
CA LEU A 200 3.39 -20.27 -6.59
C LEU A 200 2.48 -21.43 -7.03
N GLY A 201 2.58 -21.85 -8.28
CA GLY A 201 1.85 -23.01 -8.80
C GLY A 201 2.14 -24.28 -7.99
N GLY A 202 3.42 -24.59 -7.74
CA GLY A 202 3.83 -25.74 -6.94
C GLY A 202 3.45 -25.62 -5.46
N LEU A 203 3.53 -24.42 -4.89
CA LEU A 203 3.16 -24.17 -3.48
C LEU A 203 1.67 -24.37 -3.20
N THR A 204 0.83 -24.31 -4.24
CA THR A 204 -0.63 -24.47 -4.16
C THR A 204 -1.13 -25.76 -4.82
N SER A 205 -0.24 -26.53 -5.45
CA SER A 205 -0.55 -27.85 -5.99
C SER A 205 -1.05 -28.78 -4.89
N GLY A 206 -2.15 -29.50 -5.14
CA GLY A 206 -2.75 -30.43 -4.17
C GLY A 206 -3.48 -29.77 -3.00
N LYS A 207 -3.39 -28.45 -2.81
CA LYS A 207 -4.17 -27.74 -1.79
C LYS A 207 -5.59 -27.48 -2.28
N SER A 208 -6.57 -27.53 -1.36
CA SER A 208 -7.93 -27.07 -1.63
C SER A 208 -7.95 -25.54 -1.73
N ASN A 209 -8.66 -25.01 -2.73
CA ASN A 209 -9.02 -23.58 -2.82
C ASN A 209 -10.50 -23.35 -2.40
N SER A 210 -11.13 -24.34 -1.77
CA SER A 210 -12.45 -24.21 -1.17
C SER A 210 -12.31 -23.86 0.32
N PRO A 211 -12.79 -22.68 0.76
CA PRO A 211 -12.71 -22.27 2.15
C PRO A 211 -13.67 -23.10 3.03
N GLN A 212 -13.24 -23.46 4.25
CA GLN A 212 -14.12 -24.10 5.24
C GLN A 212 -14.93 -23.05 6.01
N LEU A 213 -14.32 -21.89 6.25
CA LEU A 213 -14.96 -20.72 6.83
C LEU A 213 -15.62 -19.89 5.73
N SER A 214 -16.89 -19.51 5.90
CA SER A 214 -17.56 -18.62 4.96
C SER A 214 -17.01 -17.19 5.04
N ALA A 215 -17.21 -16.41 3.98
CA ALA A 215 -16.86 -14.99 3.96
C ALA A 215 -17.54 -14.21 5.12
N ALA A 216 -18.80 -14.53 5.43
CA ALA A 216 -19.53 -13.92 6.54
C ALA A 216 -18.94 -14.29 7.91
N ALA A 217 -18.55 -15.55 8.10
CA ALA A 217 -17.92 -15.98 9.33
C ALA A 217 -16.52 -15.35 9.50
N ALA A 218 -15.76 -15.19 8.42
CA ALA A 218 -14.49 -14.46 8.44
C ALA A 218 -14.67 -12.97 8.79
N ARG A 219 -15.68 -12.30 8.22
CA ARG A 219 -16.05 -10.91 8.56
C ARG A 219 -16.37 -10.76 10.06
N ILE A 220 -17.17 -11.67 10.61
CA ILE A 220 -17.51 -11.69 12.04
C ILE A 220 -16.25 -11.92 12.90
N ALA A 221 -15.41 -12.89 12.53
CA ALA A 221 -14.16 -13.17 13.24
C ALA A 221 -13.21 -11.96 13.24
N ALA A 222 -13.11 -11.24 12.12
CA ALA A 222 -12.31 -10.01 12.03
C ALA A 222 -12.80 -8.91 12.99
N ALA A 223 -14.11 -8.68 13.06
CA ALA A 223 -14.68 -7.71 14.00
C ALA A 223 -14.50 -8.13 15.46
N GLN A 224 -14.74 -9.41 15.77
CA GLN A 224 -14.57 -9.96 17.12
C GLN A 224 -13.12 -9.89 17.59
N ASP A 225 -12.15 -10.11 16.70
CA ASP A 225 -10.73 -10.00 17.04
C ASP A 225 -10.39 -8.62 17.58
N VAL A 226 -10.95 -7.54 17.03
CA VAL A 226 -10.70 -6.16 17.51
C VAL A 226 -11.66 -5.74 18.64
N GLY A 227 -12.42 -6.69 19.19
CA GLY A 227 -13.37 -6.44 20.27
C GLY A 227 -14.62 -5.67 19.87
N GLY A 228 -14.88 -5.55 18.57
CA GLY A 228 -16.08 -4.93 17.99
C GLY A 228 -17.09 -5.96 17.48
N SER A 229 -18.05 -5.50 16.69
CA SER A 229 -19.06 -6.34 16.05
C SER A 229 -19.25 -5.95 14.59
N ALA A 230 -19.45 -6.94 13.74
CA ALA A 230 -19.86 -6.71 12.38
C ALA A 230 -21.36 -6.38 12.35
N ASP A 231 -21.79 -5.38 11.57
CA ASP A 231 -23.21 -5.04 11.41
C ASP A 231 -24.00 -6.26 10.91
N SER A 232 -24.95 -6.74 11.72
CA SER A 232 -25.81 -7.89 11.41
C SER A 232 -26.94 -7.55 10.44
N GLY A 233 -27.29 -6.27 10.30
CA GLY A 233 -28.26 -5.78 9.32
C GLY A 233 -27.67 -5.64 7.92
N ALA A 234 -26.34 -5.68 7.79
CA ALA A 234 -25.68 -5.57 6.50
C ALA A 234 -25.94 -6.83 5.64
N VAL A 235 -26.53 -6.63 4.46
CA VAL A 235 -26.88 -7.72 3.54
C VAL A 235 -25.72 -7.99 2.59
N GLN A 236 -25.31 -9.25 2.46
CA GLN A 236 -24.33 -9.66 1.46
C GLN A 236 -24.92 -9.49 0.05
N ARG A 237 -24.25 -8.69 -0.78
CA ARG A 237 -24.60 -8.48 -2.19
C ARG A 237 -23.92 -9.54 -3.05
N ALA A 238 -24.55 -9.92 -4.16
CA ALA A 238 -23.95 -10.80 -5.15
C ALA A 238 -22.62 -10.21 -5.65
N SER A 239 -21.57 -11.03 -5.62
CA SER A 239 -20.25 -10.61 -6.07
C SER A 239 -20.13 -10.65 -7.60
N ARG A 240 -19.41 -9.69 -8.18
CA ARG A 240 -19.06 -9.67 -9.61
C ARG A 240 -17.87 -10.57 -9.95
N SER A 241 -17.12 -11.03 -8.94
CA SER A 241 -15.94 -11.91 -9.08
C SER A 241 -16.04 -13.11 -8.15
N ALA A 242 -15.65 -14.29 -8.65
CA ALA A 242 -15.57 -15.50 -7.85
C ALA A 242 -14.63 -15.29 -6.65
N GLY A 243 -15.07 -15.68 -5.45
CA GLY A 243 -14.26 -15.57 -4.23
C GLY A 243 -14.27 -14.20 -3.55
N THR A 244 -15.03 -13.21 -4.02
CA THR A 244 -15.25 -11.95 -3.31
C THR A 244 -16.66 -11.92 -2.72
N SER A 245 -16.87 -11.22 -1.61
CA SER A 245 -18.16 -10.94 -0.98
C SER A 245 -18.16 -9.50 -0.50
N VAL A 246 -19.26 -8.78 -0.75
CA VAL A 246 -19.41 -7.37 -0.39
C VAL A 246 -20.74 -7.19 0.32
N TRP A 247 -20.75 -6.43 1.40
CA TRP A 247 -21.95 -6.13 2.19
C TRP A 247 -22.48 -4.73 1.90
N SER A 248 -23.75 -4.48 2.25
CA SER A 248 -24.42 -3.20 1.99
C SER A 248 -23.77 -1.99 2.68
N ASN A 249 -23.05 -2.21 3.77
CA ASN A 249 -22.29 -1.19 4.50
C ASN A 249 -20.89 -0.96 3.92
N GLY A 250 -20.47 -1.69 2.87
CA GLY A 250 -19.15 -1.57 2.28
C GLY A 250 -18.10 -2.53 2.85
N ASP A 251 -18.44 -3.35 3.85
CA ASP A 251 -17.55 -4.44 4.27
C ASP A 251 -17.31 -5.38 3.08
N ARG A 252 -16.15 -6.02 3.08
CA ARG A 252 -15.75 -6.95 2.01
C ARG A 252 -14.87 -8.06 2.55
N ALA A 253 -14.95 -9.20 1.89
CA ALA A 253 -14.09 -10.35 2.12
C ALA A 253 -13.71 -10.95 0.76
N GLU A 254 -12.42 -11.07 0.48
CA GLU A 254 -11.88 -11.68 -0.72
C GLU A 254 -11.03 -12.89 -0.34
N LEU A 255 -11.25 -14.01 -1.02
CA LEU A 255 -10.44 -15.21 -0.84
C LEU A 255 -9.05 -14.97 -1.41
N VAL A 256 -8.02 -15.20 -0.60
CA VAL A 256 -6.62 -14.94 -0.93
C VAL A 256 -5.72 -16.10 -0.52
N TRP A 257 -4.61 -16.26 -1.24
CA TRP A 257 -3.45 -17.00 -0.77
C TRP A 257 -2.58 -16.08 0.08
N PHE A 258 -2.29 -16.50 1.30
CA PHE A 258 -1.40 -15.82 2.22
C PHE A 258 -0.10 -16.61 2.36
N ALA A 259 1.03 -16.04 1.92
CA ALA A 259 2.33 -16.68 2.07
C ALA A 259 2.79 -16.61 3.53
N THR A 260 3.25 -17.72 4.10
CA THR A 260 3.89 -17.78 5.42
C THR A 260 5.25 -18.47 5.31
N PRO A 261 6.12 -18.36 6.35
CA PRO A 261 7.38 -19.10 6.37
C PRO A 261 7.23 -20.62 6.27
N SER A 262 6.07 -21.16 6.67
CA SER A 262 5.74 -22.59 6.58
C SER A 262 4.95 -22.98 5.33
N GLY A 263 4.72 -22.03 4.41
CA GLY A 263 4.05 -22.24 3.13
C GLY A 263 2.83 -21.34 2.94
N THR A 264 2.09 -21.57 1.85
CA THR A 264 0.88 -20.79 1.55
C THR A 264 -0.35 -21.29 2.32
N ARG A 265 -1.15 -20.38 2.85
CA ARG A 265 -2.45 -20.62 3.49
C ARG A 265 -3.57 -19.98 2.68
N LEU A 266 -4.75 -20.61 2.67
CA LEU A 266 -5.95 -19.97 2.14
C LEU A 266 -6.55 -19.07 3.24
N GLY A 267 -6.94 -17.85 2.91
CA GLY A 267 -7.49 -16.91 3.86
C GLY A 267 -8.52 -15.99 3.23
N TRP A 268 -9.25 -15.26 4.07
CA TRP A 268 -10.15 -14.19 3.69
C TRP A 268 -9.50 -12.85 4.01
N SER A 269 -9.12 -12.09 3.00
CA SER A 269 -8.73 -10.68 3.16
C SER A 269 -10.00 -9.86 3.37
N THR A 270 -10.12 -9.21 4.52
CA THR A 270 -11.29 -8.42 4.85
C THR A 270 -10.98 -6.93 4.91
N TYR A 271 -12.03 -6.14 4.68
CA TYR A 271 -12.19 -4.81 5.24
C TYR A 271 -13.49 -4.85 6.03
N THR A 272 -13.42 -4.51 7.31
CA THR A 272 -14.55 -4.60 8.23
C THR A 272 -14.64 -3.34 9.07
N GLN A 273 -15.82 -2.72 9.05
CA GLN A 273 -16.24 -1.71 10.03
C GLN A 273 -16.80 -2.44 11.25
N ALA A 274 -16.05 -2.43 12.35
CA ALA A 274 -16.35 -3.16 13.58
C ALA A 274 -16.94 -2.25 14.68
N GLY A 275 -17.72 -1.23 14.30
CA GLY A 275 -18.22 -0.15 15.14
C GLY A 275 -17.63 1.22 14.73
N ASP A 276 -18.05 2.29 15.40
CA ASP A 276 -17.89 3.67 14.93
C ASP A 276 -16.45 4.13 14.62
N SER A 277 -15.46 3.59 15.34
CA SER A 277 -14.05 3.99 15.19
C SER A 277 -13.10 2.83 14.94
N LEU A 278 -13.62 1.69 14.47
CA LEU A 278 -12.88 0.44 14.32
C LEU A 278 -12.96 -0.07 12.88
N ASP A 279 -12.22 0.57 11.99
CA ASP A 279 -12.05 0.09 10.62
C ASP A 279 -10.73 -0.67 10.50
N TYR A 280 -10.83 -1.92 10.08
CA TYR A 280 -9.67 -2.80 10.00
C TYR A 280 -9.60 -3.53 8.67
N SER A 281 -8.36 -3.81 8.26
CA SER A 281 -8.09 -4.88 7.30
C SER A 281 -7.51 -6.08 8.02
N HIS A 282 -8.05 -7.27 7.72
CA HIS A 282 -7.50 -8.53 8.20
C HIS A 282 -7.20 -9.49 7.05
N VAL A 283 -6.42 -10.52 7.35
CA VAL A 283 -6.51 -11.81 6.67
C VAL A 283 -6.84 -12.86 7.71
N ILE A 284 -7.98 -13.54 7.54
CA ILE A 284 -8.47 -14.59 8.43
C ILE A 284 -8.23 -15.94 7.75
N ASP A 285 -7.56 -16.88 8.42
CA ASP A 285 -7.33 -18.24 7.90
C ASP A 285 -8.66 -18.91 7.54
N ALA A 286 -8.80 -19.34 6.29
CA ALA A 286 -10.07 -19.81 5.76
C ALA A 286 -10.44 -21.23 6.21
N ALA A 287 -9.57 -21.90 6.97
CA ALA A 287 -9.86 -23.18 7.63
C ALA A 287 -10.17 -22.98 9.12
N THR A 288 -9.34 -22.20 9.82
CA THR A 288 -9.38 -22.15 11.29
C THR A 288 -10.01 -20.89 11.88
N GLY A 289 -10.15 -19.81 11.10
CA GLY A 289 -10.56 -18.51 11.62
C GLY A 289 -9.44 -17.75 12.35
N ALA A 290 -8.21 -18.29 12.39
CA ALA A 290 -7.08 -17.60 13.01
C ALA A 290 -6.72 -16.31 12.24
N VAL A 291 -6.35 -15.26 12.97
CA VAL A 291 -5.84 -14.03 12.35
C VAL A 291 -4.44 -14.30 11.79
N LEU A 292 -4.25 -14.05 10.49
CA LEU A 292 -2.96 -14.10 9.80
C LEU A 292 -2.39 -12.70 9.56
N TYR A 293 -3.25 -11.70 9.42
CA TYR A 293 -2.89 -10.30 9.26
C TYR A 293 -3.95 -9.42 9.91
N ARG A 294 -3.54 -8.29 10.48
CA ARG A 294 -4.41 -7.22 10.97
C ARG A 294 -3.72 -5.86 10.81
N ARG A 295 -4.48 -4.87 10.35
CA ARG A 295 -4.07 -3.48 10.32
C ARG A 295 -5.26 -2.58 10.63
N ASP A 296 -5.07 -1.66 11.57
CA ASP A 296 -5.97 -0.54 11.83
C ASP A 296 -5.89 0.45 10.65
N LEU A 297 -7.05 0.87 10.17
CA LEU A 297 -7.20 1.79 9.03
C LEU A 297 -7.62 3.19 9.47
N VAL A 298 -7.91 3.41 10.74
CA VAL A 298 -8.29 4.72 11.27
C VAL A 298 -7.06 5.42 11.83
N SER A 299 -6.79 6.62 11.31
CA SER A 299 -5.88 7.57 11.92
C SER A 299 -6.69 8.67 12.60
N ASN A 300 -6.39 8.98 13.86
CA ASN A 300 -7.01 10.08 14.57
C ASN A 300 -6.01 11.22 14.69
N ASP A 301 -6.49 12.46 14.49
CA ASP A 301 -5.75 13.68 14.82
C ASP A 301 -6.65 14.58 15.67
N ARG A 302 -6.03 15.37 16.54
CA ARG A 302 -6.68 16.36 17.40
C ARG A 302 -6.33 17.79 16.97
N GLY A 303 -5.74 17.93 15.78
CA GLY A 303 -5.33 19.19 15.16
C GLY A 303 -3.98 19.69 15.65
N ASP A 304 -3.21 18.85 16.36
CA ASP A 304 -1.89 19.22 16.85
C ASP A 304 -0.83 18.92 15.79
N ALA A 305 -0.17 19.96 15.30
CA ALA A 305 0.88 19.82 14.29
C ALA A 305 2.14 20.59 14.66
N LYS A 306 3.29 20.16 14.13
CA LYS A 306 4.53 20.93 14.18
C LYS A 306 4.51 21.98 13.08
N VAL A 307 4.65 23.24 13.49
CA VAL A 307 4.66 24.40 12.61
C VAL A 307 6.01 25.08 12.74
N TYR A 308 6.52 25.56 11.63
CA TYR A 308 7.68 26.42 11.60
C TYR A 308 7.22 27.81 11.22
N ASP A 309 7.68 28.85 11.93
CA ASP A 309 7.35 30.23 11.56
C ASP A 309 8.16 30.67 10.33
N TYR A 310 9.33 30.06 10.13
CA TYR A 310 10.20 30.21 8.95
C TYR A 310 10.64 28.83 8.45
N TYR A 311 11.46 28.75 7.39
CA TYR A 311 11.93 27.46 6.88
C TYR A 311 12.70 26.66 7.95
N PRO A 312 12.65 25.31 7.94
CA PRO A 312 13.38 24.49 8.90
C PRO A 312 14.88 24.83 8.95
N GLY A 313 15.40 25.11 10.15
CA GLY A 313 16.81 25.49 10.35
C GLY A 313 17.13 26.97 10.16
N ALA A 314 16.15 27.84 9.91
CA ALA A 314 16.34 29.29 9.98
C ALA A 314 16.81 29.74 11.38
N SER A 315 17.72 30.73 11.42
CA SER A 315 18.28 31.26 12.68
C SER A 315 17.23 31.84 13.63
N ARG A 316 16.07 32.23 13.10
CA ARG A 316 14.89 32.64 13.87
C ARG A 316 13.67 31.87 13.36
N GLY A 317 12.95 31.22 14.26
CA GLY A 317 11.70 30.49 13.97
C GLY A 317 11.83 29.28 13.03
N GLY A 318 13.05 28.78 12.81
CA GLY A 318 13.32 27.52 12.10
C GLY A 318 13.21 26.28 12.98
N ASP A 319 12.93 26.45 14.28
CA ASP A 319 12.61 25.36 15.20
C ASP A 319 11.11 25.04 15.16
N PRO A 320 10.72 23.75 15.13
CA PRO A 320 9.32 23.37 15.11
C PRO A 320 8.66 23.69 16.45
N LYS A 321 7.51 24.37 16.41
CA LYS A 321 6.61 24.53 17.56
C LYS A 321 5.34 23.73 17.35
N GLN A 322 4.85 23.09 18.42
CA GLN A 322 3.54 22.44 18.39
C GLN A 322 2.44 23.49 18.44
N VAL A 323 1.49 23.41 17.52
CA VAL A 323 0.33 24.29 17.44
C VAL A 323 -0.90 23.44 17.22
N ASN A 324 -1.97 23.75 17.97
CA ASN A 324 -3.27 23.19 17.69
C ASN A 324 -4.02 24.07 16.70
N PHE A 325 -4.27 23.57 15.48
CA PHE A 325 -4.90 24.31 14.40
C PHE A 325 -6.34 24.73 14.71
N PHE A 326 -7.09 23.90 15.44
CA PHE A 326 -8.44 24.24 15.86
C PHE A 326 -8.45 25.33 16.93
N ARG A 327 -7.55 25.28 17.93
CA ARG A 327 -7.47 26.32 18.97
C ARG A 327 -6.93 27.66 18.46
N ARG A 328 -6.22 27.65 17.33
CA ARG A 328 -5.74 28.86 16.66
C ARG A 328 -6.72 29.38 15.61
N ASP A 329 -7.86 28.71 15.44
CA ASP A 329 -8.83 28.98 14.37
C ASP A 329 -8.19 28.94 12.97
N TRP A 330 -7.10 28.20 12.80
CA TRP A 330 -6.43 28.02 11.51
C TRP A 330 -7.13 26.98 10.66
N LEU A 331 -7.76 25.99 11.31
CA LEU A 331 -8.63 25.01 10.68
C LEU A 331 -9.96 24.99 11.43
N ASN A 332 -11.08 25.13 10.70
CA ASN A 332 -12.39 25.00 11.30
C ASN A 332 -12.67 23.50 11.61
N ARG A 333 -13.25 23.19 12.77
CA ARG A 333 -13.67 21.83 13.12
C ARG A 333 -14.71 21.26 12.14
N SER A 334 -15.45 22.14 11.49
CA SER A 334 -16.44 21.83 10.46
C SER A 334 -15.89 22.03 9.04
N ALA A 335 -14.60 22.36 8.87
CA ALA A 335 -13.99 22.50 7.55
C ALA A 335 -14.14 21.19 6.80
N ASP A 336 -14.70 21.27 5.60
CA ASP A 336 -15.06 20.12 4.79
C ASP A 336 -14.14 19.86 3.58
N TRP A 337 -13.05 20.60 3.56
CA TRP A 337 -11.82 20.44 2.78
C TRP A 337 -10.70 21.24 3.45
N LEU A 338 -9.53 21.39 2.85
CA LEU A 338 -8.39 22.15 3.42
C LEU A 338 -8.64 23.67 3.36
N THR A 339 -9.73 24.14 3.95
CA THR A 339 -10.14 25.53 4.07
C THR A 339 -9.94 26.01 5.51
N GLY A 340 -9.19 27.10 5.66
CA GLY A 340 -8.89 27.73 6.93
C GLY A 340 -9.06 29.25 6.88
N THR A 341 -8.97 29.89 8.03
CA THR A 341 -9.13 31.36 8.16
C THR A 341 -8.03 32.14 7.43
N ASN A 342 -6.83 31.55 7.30
CA ASN A 342 -5.66 32.23 6.73
C ASN A 342 -5.31 31.76 5.31
N ALA A 343 -5.70 30.54 4.95
CA ALA A 343 -5.38 29.93 3.66
C ALA A 343 -6.40 28.85 3.33
N SER A 344 -6.63 28.65 2.04
CA SER A 344 -7.31 27.46 1.49
C SER A 344 -6.35 26.77 0.54
N ALA A 345 -6.34 25.44 0.54
CA ALA A 345 -5.53 24.64 -0.35
C ALA A 345 -6.41 23.65 -1.12
N TRP A 346 -6.25 23.58 -2.44
CA TRP A 346 -6.90 22.63 -3.34
C TRP A 346 -5.89 22.11 -4.37
N ALA A 347 -6.19 20.97 -4.98
CA ALA A 347 -5.40 20.49 -6.10
C ALA A 347 -5.89 21.20 -7.37
N ASP A 348 -5.09 22.10 -7.94
CA ASP A 348 -5.37 22.70 -9.25
C ASP A 348 -5.08 21.65 -10.34
N LEU A 349 -6.12 20.93 -10.74
CA LEU A 349 -6.05 19.78 -11.65
C LEU A 349 -6.14 20.20 -13.12
N ASP A 350 -6.74 21.35 -13.41
CA ASP A 350 -6.95 21.87 -14.76
C ASP A 350 -6.22 23.19 -15.08
N ASP A 351 -5.40 23.71 -14.15
CA ASP A 351 -4.50 24.87 -14.28
C ASP A 351 -5.26 26.19 -14.50
N ASP A 352 -6.48 26.31 -13.97
CA ASP A 352 -7.35 27.46 -14.15
C ASP A 352 -7.27 28.51 -13.02
N ASN A 353 -6.51 28.22 -11.95
CA ASN A 353 -6.38 29.03 -10.73
C ASN A 353 -7.72 29.38 -10.05
N SER A 354 -8.75 28.58 -10.26
CA SER A 354 -10.06 28.65 -9.62
C SER A 354 -10.29 27.40 -8.78
N VAL A 355 -11.27 27.43 -7.87
CA VAL A 355 -11.56 26.27 -7.02
C VAL A 355 -12.65 25.42 -7.67
N GLY A 356 -12.28 24.29 -8.27
CA GLY A 356 -13.23 23.30 -8.77
C GLY A 356 -13.85 22.43 -7.65
N ASP A 357 -15.09 21.98 -7.82
CA ASP A 357 -15.72 21.05 -6.87
C ASP A 357 -15.06 19.66 -6.84
N ASN A 358 -14.39 19.27 -7.92
CA ASN A 358 -13.55 18.07 -8.06
C ASN A 358 -12.11 18.26 -7.52
N GLU A 359 -11.76 19.46 -7.08
CA GLU A 359 -10.42 19.86 -6.64
C GLU A 359 -10.33 20.14 -5.14
N LYS A 360 -11.49 20.42 -4.52
CA LYS A 360 -11.65 20.43 -3.07
C LYS A 360 -11.49 18.99 -2.57
N THR A 361 -10.50 18.75 -1.71
CA THR A 361 -10.36 17.48 -0.99
C THR A 361 -11.61 17.29 -0.10
N PRO A 362 -12.57 16.41 -0.43
CA PRO A 362 -13.78 16.30 0.37
C PRO A 362 -13.43 15.64 1.71
N VAL A 363 -13.82 16.23 2.84
CA VAL A 363 -13.78 15.51 4.12
C VAL A 363 -14.89 14.48 4.17
N PRO A 364 -14.76 13.43 5.00
CA PRO A 364 -15.86 12.50 5.20
C PRO A 364 -17.12 13.25 5.70
N GLY A 365 -18.30 12.84 5.21
CA GLY A 365 -19.58 13.37 5.69
C GLY A 365 -19.77 13.23 7.20
N THR A 366 -20.78 13.92 7.74
CA THR A 366 -21.12 13.82 9.18
C THR A 366 -21.72 12.45 9.50
N ALA A 367 -21.75 12.09 10.79
CA ALA A 367 -22.40 10.87 11.29
C ALA A 367 -23.85 10.67 10.79
N ASN A 368 -24.55 11.75 10.46
CA ASN A 368 -25.97 11.72 10.08
C ASN A 368 -26.25 12.21 8.64
N ARG A 369 -25.22 12.55 7.86
CA ARG A 369 -25.41 13.17 6.53
C ARG A 369 -24.18 13.00 5.65
N ALA A 370 -24.36 12.37 4.48
CA ALA A 370 -23.36 12.35 3.42
C ALA A 370 -23.15 13.76 2.86
N GLN A 371 -21.91 14.07 2.45
CA GLN A 371 -21.50 15.40 1.99
C GLN A 371 -22.12 15.80 0.63
N PHE A 372 -22.53 14.84 -0.19
CA PHE A 372 -23.10 15.11 -1.51
C PHE A 372 -24.63 14.99 -1.53
N ASN A 373 -25.30 15.98 -2.11
CA ASN A 373 -26.69 15.82 -2.55
C ASN A 373 -26.71 14.86 -3.74
N LEU A 374 -27.20 13.65 -3.50
CA LEU A 374 -27.35 12.66 -4.55
C LEU A 374 -28.43 13.13 -5.54
N VAL A 375 -28.02 13.44 -6.76
CA VAL A 375 -28.93 13.71 -7.89
C VAL A 375 -29.49 12.39 -8.37
N ARG A 376 -30.80 12.33 -8.62
CA ARG A 376 -31.51 11.10 -8.97
C ARG A 376 -31.47 10.80 -10.49
N PHE A 377 -30.65 9.85 -10.94
CA PHE A 377 -30.51 9.30 -12.29
C PHE A 377 -31.40 8.06 -12.58
N ASN A 378 -32.63 8.00 -12.08
CA ASN A 378 -33.53 6.89 -12.40
C ASN A 378 -33.75 6.74 -13.92
N GLY A 379 -33.52 5.52 -14.44
CA GLY A 379 -33.58 5.19 -15.87
C GLY A 379 -32.24 5.23 -16.62
N SER A 380 -31.14 5.64 -15.98
CA SER A 380 -29.80 5.71 -16.60
C SER A 380 -29.08 4.35 -16.69
N ASN A 381 -29.42 3.39 -15.83
CA ASN A 381 -29.23 1.97 -16.09
C ASN A 381 -30.21 1.12 -15.23
N ASP A 382 -30.26 -0.17 -15.52
CA ASP A 382 -31.19 -1.16 -14.97
C ASP A 382 -31.17 -1.31 -13.43
N LEU A 383 -30.15 -0.76 -12.75
CA LEU A 383 -30.01 -0.71 -11.29
C LEU A 383 -30.73 0.48 -10.66
N CYS A 384 -31.09 1.50 -11.43
CA CYS A 384 -31.72 2.73 -10.96
C CYS A 384 -33.25 2.64 -11.04
N SER A 385 -33.93 2.72 -9.90
CA SER A 385 -35.38 2.48 -9.76
C SER A 385 -36.03 3.39 -8.71
N ASN A 386 -37.37 3.32 -8.63
CA ASN A 386 -38.13 4.05 -7.59
C ASN A 386 -37.78 3.63 -6.16
N LYS A 387 -37.12 2.47 -5.95
CA LYS A 387 -36.61 2.02 -4.64
C LYS A 387 -35.09 2.16 -4.50
N PHE A 388 -34.31 1.95 -5.56
CA PHE A 388 -32.87 2.24 -5.60
C PHE A 388 -32.66 3.48 -6.44
N ILE A 389 -32.80 4.59 -5.76
CA ILE A 389 -32.70 5.89 -6.38
C ILE A 389 -31.22 6.15 -6.63
N CYS A 390 -30.79 5.80 -7.83
CA CYS A 390 -29.71 6.53 -8.44
C CYS A 390 -30.25 7.92 -8.73
#